data_AF-F5RA75-F1
#
_entry.id   AF-F5RA75-F1
#
_cell.length_a   1.000
_cell.length_b   1.000
_cell.length_c   1.000
_cell.angle_alpha   90.00
_cell.angle_beta   90.00
_cell.angle_gamma   90.00
#
_symmetry.space_group_name_H-M   'P 1'
#
loop_
_entity.id
_entity.type
_entity.pdbx_description
1 polymer ?
#
loop_
_entity_poly.entity_id
_entity_poly.type
_entity_poly.pdbx_seq_one_letter_code
_entity_poly.pdbx_strand_id
1 'polypeptide(L)'
;MSLRSETLRPSRAIFAFNALVALSGCASAPPPTASIEAAERAIATAEQARVTDYAANELGDARDSLNAAREAVRQEDMGRAHRLAQRARASAELATAGAELATARAELATARAELATARAELATARAELATARAELATARAELARARAVNADMSRSTDTLKQEMQRNTGDR
;
A
#
# COMPACT_ATOMS: atom_id res chain seq x y z
N MET A 1 -53.10 -75.79 -70.84
CA MET A 1 -52.86 -74.50 -70.13
C MET A 1 -51.90 -74.78 -69.00
N SER A 2 -50.61 -74.50 -69.24
CA SER A 2 -49.94 -73.28 -68.76
C SER A 2 -49.53 -73.41 -67.28
N LEU A 3 -48.24 -73.67 -67.02
CA LEU A 3 -47.23 -72.72 -66.48
C LEU A 3 -47.02 -73.05 -64.99
N ARG A 4 -45.83 -73.10 -64.37
CA ARG A 4 -44.42 -72.83 -64.69
C ARG A 4 -43.59 -73.56 -63.62
N SER A 5 -42.44 -74.08 -64.01
CA SER A 5 -41.28 -74.35 -63.15
C SER A 5 -40.46 -73.06 -62.96
N GLU A 6 -39.90 -72.79 -61.77
CA GLU A 6 -38.72 -71.92 -61.53
C GLU A 6 -38.26 -72.06 -60.06
N THR A 7 -37.35 -73.00 -59.77
CA THR A 7 -35.90 -72.81 -59.48
C THR A 7 -35.55 -72.15 -58.14
N LEU A 8 -35.00 -72.99 -57.25
CA LEU A 8 -34.13 -72.60 -56.14
C LEU A 8 -32.91 -71.81 -56.65
N ARG A 9 -32.49 -70.79 -55.89
CA ARG A 9 -31.19 -70.11 -56.03
C ARG A 9 -30.38 -70.27 -54.74
N PRO A 10 -29.13 -70.77 -54.80
CA PRO A 10 -28.13 -70.60 -53.75
C PRO A 10 -27.32 -69.33 -54.00
N SER A 11 -26.85 -68.64 -52.94
CA SER A 11 -25.67 -67.77 -53.07
C SER A 11 -24.95 -67.53 -51.75
N ARG A 12 -23.63 -67.63 -51.86
CA ARG A 12 -22.57 -67.59 -50.83
C ARG A 12 -22.25 -66.14 -50.45
N ALA A 13 -21.86 -65.87 -49.21
CA ALA A 13 -20.73 -64.98 -48.88
C ALA A 13 -20.37 -65.01 -47.38
N ILE A 14 -19.17 -65.51 -47.12
CA ILE A 14 -18.31 -65.26 -45.95
C ILE A 14 -18.05 -63.75 -45.85
N PHE A 15 -17.90 -63.17 -44.64
CA PHE A 15 -16.96 -62.07 -44.26
C PHE A 15 -17.34 -61.59 -42.84
N ALA A 16 -16.64 -62.08 -41.81
CA ALA A 16 -15.45 -61.49 -41.21
C ALA A 16 -15.77 -60.48 -40.09
N PHE A 17 -15.43 -60.93 -38.89
CA PHE A 17 -15.34 -60.24 -37.61
C PHE A 17 -14.58 -58.90 -37.78
N ASN A 18 -15.29 -57.78 -37.92
CA ASN A 18 -14.67 -56.46 -37.87
C ASN A 18 -14.84 -55.88 -36.47
N ALA A 19 -13.92 -56.31 -35.60
CA ALA A 19 -13.56 -55.57 -34.40
C ALA A 19 -12.87 -54.26 -34.82
N LEU A 20 -13.66 -53.22 -35.06
CA LEU A 20 -13.11 -51.87 -35.23
C LEU A 20 -12.92 -51.26 -33.83
N VAL A 21 -11.84 -51.67 -33.16
CA VAL A 21 -11.28 -50.93 -32.02
C VAL A 21 -10.71 -49.63 -32.59
N ALA A 22 -11.54 -48.60 -32.63
CA ALA A 22 -11.12 -47.25 -32.98
C ALA A 22 -10.24 -46.71 -31.85
N LEU A 23 -8.93 -46.69 -32.12
CA LEU A 23 -7.88 -45.82 -31.58
C LEU A 23 -8.33 -44.90 -30.44
N SER A 24 -8.07 -45.33 -29.20
CA SER A 24 -7.92 -44.43 -28.07
C SER A 24 -6.68 -43.57 -28.32
N GLY A 25 -6.84 -42.44 -29.01
CA GLY A 25 -5.83 -41.41 -29.07
C GLY A 25 -5.53 -40.95 -27.65
N CYS A 26 -4.26 -41.03 -27.24
CA CYS A 26 -3.79 -40.39 -26.02
C CYS A 26 -4.00 -38.88 -26.17
N ALA A 27 -5.12 -38.38 -25.67
CA ALA A 27 -5.35 -36.96 -25.45
C ALA A 27 -4.49 -36.51 -24.26
N SER A 28 -3.17 -36.61 -24.39
CA SER A 28 -2.24 -35.98 -23.45
C SER A 28 -2.32 -34.48 -23.73
N ALA A 29 -3.02 -33.77 -22.84
CA ALA A 29 -3.04 -32.31 -22.90
C ALA A 29 -1.59 -31.79 -22.82
N PRO A 30 -1.21 -30.76 -23.60
CA PRO A 30 0.14 -30.24 -23.55
C PRO A 30 0.46 -29.70 -22.13
N PRO A 31 1.73 -29.76 -21.69
CA PRO A 31 2.13 -29.28 -20.38
C PRO A 31 1.81 -27.79 -20.21
N PRO A 32 1.35 -27.35 -19.02
CA PRO A 32 0.88 -25.99 -18.81
C PRO A 32 2.03 -25.01 -18.54
N THR A 33 2.97 -24.92 -19.49
CA THR A 33 4.23 -24.14 -19.41
C THR A 33 3.99 -22.68 -19.09
N ALA A 34 3.06 -22.03 -19.80
CA ALA A 34 2.75 -20.62 -19.61
C ALA A 34 2.31 -20.28 -18.17
N SER A 35 1.55 -21.16 -17.51
CA SER A 35 1.14 -20.92 -16.11
C SER A 35 2.28 -21.15 -15.12
N ILE A 36 3.18 -22.10 -15.39
CA ILE A 36 4.36 -22.34 -14.55
C ILE A 36 5.31 -21.16 -14.65
N GLU A 37 5.60 -20.67 -15.86
CA GLU A 37 6.45 -19.50 -16.08
C GLU A 37 5.85 -18.22 -15.46
N ALA A 38 4.52 -18.07 -15.48
CA ALA A 38 3.85 -16.95 -14.82
C ALA A 38 4.01 -17.02 -13.29
N ALA A 39 3.91 -18.21 -12.69
CA ALA A 39 4.14 -18.41 -11.27
C ALA A 39 5.61 -18.16 -10.87
N GLU A 40 6.56 -18.64 -11.66
CA GLU A 40 8.00 -18.40 -11.44
C GLU A 40 8.34 -16.91 -11.47
N ARG A 41 7.81 -16.18 -12.46
CA ARG A 41 7.99 -14.72 -12.53
C ARG A 41 7.40 -14.01 -11.32
N ALA A 42 6.20 -14.38 -10.89
CA ALA A 42 5.56 -13.79 -9.71
C ALA A 42 6.37 -14.05 -8.42
N ILE A 43 6.87 -15.28 -8.23
CA ILE A 43 7.74 -15.61 -7.09
C ILE A 43 9.04 -14.81 -7.13
N ALA A 44 9.67 -14.68 -8.29
CA ALA A 44 10.89 -13.87 -8.43
C ALA A 44 10.64 -12.38 -8.10
N THR A 45 9.50 -11.82 -8.54
CA THR A 45 9.10 -10.46 -8.17
C THR A 45 8.89 -10.32 -6.66
N ALA A 46 8.23 -11.28 -6.02
CA ALA A 46 8.04 -11.29 -4.58
C ALA A 46 9.38 -11.38 -3.82
N GLU A 47 10.31 -12.24 -4.25
CA GLU A 47 11.64 -12.35 -3.63
C GLU A 47 12.44 -11.05 -3.73
N GLN A 48 12.40 -10.39 -4.90
CA GLN A 48 13.13 -9.14 -5.13
C GLN A 48 12.57 -7.98 -4.30
N ALA A 49 11.27 -7.99 -4.01
CA ALA A 49 10.62 -6.99 -3.14
C ALA A 49 10.93 -7.17 -1.64
N ARG A 50 11.87 -8.05 -1.27
CA ARG A 50 12.21 -8.37 0.14
C ARG A 50 10.99 -8.80 0.96
N VAL A 51 10.08 -9.53 0.32
CA VAL A 51 8.84 -10.04 0.92
C VAL A 51 9.09 -10.94 2.13
N THR A 52 10.28 -11.53 2.27
CA THR A 52 10.67 -12.38 3.41
C THR A 52 10.52 -11.69 4.76
N ASP A 53 10.55 -10.36 4.80
CA ASP A 53 10.47 -9.60 6.04
C ASP A 53 9.01 -9.38 6.50
N TYR A 54 8.04 -9.52 5.59
CA TYR A 54 6.64 -9.11 5.84
C TYR A 54 5.58 -10.14 5.45
N ALA A 55 5.82 -11.00 4.46
CA ALA A 55 4.87 -12.01 3.98
C ALA A 55 5.58 -13.34 3.61
N ALA A 56 6.38 -13.86 4.55
CA ALA A 56 7.13 -15.10 4.39
C ALA A 56 6.22 -16.33 4.23
N ASN A 57 5.04 -16.32 4.84
CA ASN A 57 4.10 -17.45 4.81
C ASN A 57 3.51 -17.62 3.40
N GLU A 58 3.04 -16.54 2.79
CA GLU A 58 2.45 -16.53 1.46
C GLU A 58 3.48 -16.87 0.38
N LEU A 59 4.72 -16.40 0.54
CA LEU A 59 5.83 -16.77 -0.34
C LEU A 59 6.21 -18.26 -0.18
N GLY A 60 6.13 -18.80 1.04
CA GLY A 60 6.25 -20.24 1.30
C GLY A 60 5.19 -21.05 0.57
N ASP A 61 3.92 -20.68 0.74
CA ASP A 61 2.77 -21.30 0.07
C ASP A 61 2.90 -21.27 -1.47
N ALA A 62 3.43 -20.17 -2.01
CA ALA A 62 3.68 -20.02 -3.44
C ALA A 62 4.73 -21.03 -3.94
N ARG A 63 5.86 -21.14 -3.24
CA ARG A 63 6.95 -22.09 -3.56
C ARG A 63 6.47 -23.53 -3.46
N ASP A 64 5.72 -23.86 -2.41
CA ASP A 64 5.17 -25.20 -2.20
C ASP A 64 4.17 -25.57 -3.32
N SER A 65 3.31 -24.64 -3.69
CA SER A 65 2.35 -24.82 -4.79
C SER A 65 3.06 -24.99 -6.13
N LEU A 66 4.14 -24.26 -6.40
CA LEU A 66 4.94 -24.40 -7.62
C LEU A 66 5.65 -25.76 -7.67
N ASN A 67 6.22 -26.21 -6.56
CA ASN A 67 6.85 -27.53 -6.46
C ASN A 67 5.83 -28.65 -6.69
N ALA A 68 4.63 -28.53 -6.11
CA ALA A 68 3.54 -29.46 -6.35
C ALA A 68 3.03 -29.42 -7.80
N ALA A 69 3.02 -28.24 -8.45
CA ALA A 69 2.67 -28.11 -9.86
C ALA A 69 3.67 -28.86 -10.75
N ARG A 70 4.98 -28.73 -10.48
CA ARG A 70 6.05 -29.44 -11.20
C ARG A 70 5.95 -30.96 -11.01
N GLU A 71 5.58 -31.42 -9.82
CA GLU A 71 5.30 -32.84 -9.57
C GLU A 71 4.08 -33.33 -10.37
N ALA A 72 3.00 -32.56 -10.42
CA ALA A 72 1.83 -32.93 -11.22
C ALA A 72 2.15 -33.02 -12.73
N VAL A 73 3.07 -32.20 -13.25
CA VAL A 73 3.58 -32.35 -14.63
C VAL A 73 4.31 -33.68 -14.80
N ARG A 74 5.15 -34.10 -13.83
CA ARG A 74 5.83 -35.41 -13.87
C ARG A 74 4.85 -36.59 -13.83
N GLN A 75 3.70 -36.40 -13.18
CA GLN A 75 2.61 -37.38 -13.11
C GLN A 75 1.64 -37.29 -14.30
N GLU A 76 1.95 -36.45 -15.30
CA GLU A 76 1.12 -36.19 -16.48
C GLU A 76 -0.30 -35.64 -16.17
N ASP A 77 -0.53 -35.16 -14.94
CA ASP A 77 -1.79 -34.52 -14.53
C ASP A 77 -1.75 -33.01 -14.82
N MET A 78 -1.92 -32.66 -16.10
CA MET A 78 -1.82 -31.27 -16.57
C MET A 78 -2.91 -30.36 -16.00
N GLY A 79 -4.09 -30.92 -15.70
CA GLY A 79 -5.19 -30.17 -15.09
C GLY A 79 -4.86 -29.76 -13.66
N ARG A 80 -4.29 -30.66 -12.87
CA ARG A 80 -3.79 -30.35 -11.52
C ARG A 80 -2.58 -29.42 -11.57
N ALA A 81 -1.64 -29.66 -12.47
CA ALA A 81 -0.46 -28.81 -12.64
C ALA A 81 -0.86 -27.34 -12.93
N HIS A 82 -1.81 -27.12 -13.84
CA HIS A 82 -2.28 -25.77 -14.16
C HIS A 82 -2.90 -25.07 -12.93
N ARG A 83 -3.78 -25.76 -12.18
CA ARG A 83 -4.41 -25.17 -10.98
C ARG A 83 -3.39 -24.85 -9.89
N LEU A 84 -2.43 -25.73 -9.66
CA LEU A 84 -1.36 -25.50 -8.68
C LEU A 84 -0.45 -24.35 -9.09
N ALA A 85 -0.13 -24.21 -10.38
CA ALA A 85 0.63 -23.07 -10.89
C ALA A 85 -0.14 -21.74 -10.71
N GLN A 86 -1.45 -21.73 -10.97
CA GLN A 86 -2.28 -20.54 -10.71
C GLN A 86 -2.34 -20.19 -9.22
N ARG A 87 -2.43 -21.20 -8.34
CA ARG A 87 -2.34 -20.99 -6.88
C ARG A 87 -0.99 -20.41 -6.49
N ALA A 88 0.11 -20.96 -7.01
CA ALA A 88 1.46 -20.46 -6.75
C ALA A 88 1.60 -18.99 -7.14
N ARG A 89 1.11 -18.63 -8.32
CA ARG A 89 1.08 -17.24 -8.80
C ARG A 89 0.27 -16.34 -7.86
N ALA A 90 -0.96 -16.72 -7.52
CA ALA A 90 -1.83 -15.92 -6.66
C ALA A 90 -1.24 -15.72 -5.26
N SER A 91 -0.64 -16.76 -4.68
CA SER A 91 0.06 -16.68 -3.38
C SER A 91 1.26 -15.73 -3.45
N ALA A 92 2.03 -15.74 -4.55
CA ALA A 92 3.15 -14.82 -4.73
C ALA A 92 2.69 -13.36 -4.90
N GLU A 93 1.65 -13.12 -5.70
CA GLU A 93 1.04 -11.79 -5.87
C GLU A 93 0.49 -11.25 -4.53
N LEU A 94 -0.13 -12.11 -3.72
CA LEU A 94 -0.58 -11.78 -2.37
C LEU A 94 0.60 -11.42 -1.45
N ALA A 95 1.70 -12.17 -1.53
CA ALA A 95 2.90 -11.89 -0.74
C ALA A 95 3.51 -10.52 -1.09
N THR A 96 3.58 -10.18 -2.38
CA THR A 96 4.00 -8.84 -2.86
C THR A 96 3.07 -7.74 -2.33
N ALA A 97 1.75 -7.89 -2.48
CA ALA A 97 0.79 -6.90 -2.00
C ALA A 97 0.86 -6.72 -0.46
N GLY A 98 1.10 -7.80 0.28
CA GLY A 98 1.31 -7.78 1.72
C GLY A 98 2.55 -6.96 2.12
N ALA A 99 3.67 -7.15 1.42
CA ALA A 99 4.88 -6.39 1.65
C ALA A 99 4.72 -4.89 1.32
N GLU A 100 4.10 -4.56 0.19
CA GLU A 100 3.79 -3.18 -0.19
C GLU A 100 2.92 -2.49 0.87
N LEU A 101 1.90 -3.19 1.39
CA LEU A 101 1.05 -2.70 2.46
C LEU A 101 1.82 -2.47 3.77
N ALA A 102 2.76 -3.35 4.10
CA ALA A 102 3.61 -3.19 5.27
C ALA A 102 4.52 -1.95 5.14
N THR A 103 5.13 -1.74 3.97
CA THR A 103 5.92 -0.53 3.67
C THR A 103 5.08 0.73 3.79
N ALA A 104 3.90 0.77 3.15
CA ALA A 104 3.02 1.94 3.20
C ALA A 104 2.57 2.26 4.65
N ARG A 105 2.34 1.24 5.48
CA ARG A 105 2.03 1.42 6.91
C ARG A 105 3.19 2.00 7.69
N ALA A 106 4.42 1.56 7.41
CA ALA A 106 5.62 2.11 8.04
C ALA A 106 5.83 3.58 7.68
N GLU A 107 5.70 3.93 6.40
CA GLU A 107 5.78 5.32 5.93
C GLU A 107 4.70 6.21 6.57
N LEU A 108 3.45 5.72 6.66
CA LEU A 108 2.37 6.43 7.32
C LEU A 108 2.64 6.65 8.82
N ALA A 109 3.27 5.68 9.50
CA ALA A 109 3.66 5.84 10.90
C ALA A 109 4.73 6.93 11.06
N THR A 110 5.73 6.95 10.19
CA THR A 110 6.76 8.00 10.16
C THR A 110 6.15 9.39 9.93
N ALA A 111 5.30 9.54 8.90
CA ALA A 111 4.65 10.81 8.60
C ALA A 111 3.77 11.33 9.76
N ARG A 112 3.12 10.42 10.50
CA ARG A 112 2.34 10.77 11.69
C ARG A 112 3.23 11.25 12.85
N ALA A 113 4.39 10.63 13.05
CA ALA A 113 5.35 11.06 14.05
C ALA A 113 5.91 12.45 13.72
N GLU A 114 6.29 12.69 12.47
CA GLU A 114 6.74 14.02 12.00
C GLU A 114 5.67 15.09 12.19
N LEU A 115 4.42 14.79 11.84
CA LEU A 115 3.29 15.71 12.06
C LEU A 115 3.07 16.01 13.54
N ALA A 116 3.26 15.03 14.44
CA ALA A 116 3.17 15.25 15.88
C ALA A 116 4.28 16.20 16.36
N THR A 117 5.51 16.01 15.91
CA THR A 117 6.64 16.90 16.21
C THR A 117 6.38 18.32 15.73
N ALA A 118 5.97 18.50 14.46
CA ALA A 118 5.67 19.82 13.91
C ALA A 118 4.53 20.55 14.68
N ARG A 119 3.54 19.80 15.17
CA ARG A 119 2.47 20.35 16.02
C ARG A 119 2.98 20.80 17.39
N ALA A 120 3.91 20.06 17.99
CA ALA A 120 4.53 20.43 19.26
C ALA A 120 5.38 21.72 19.09
N GLU A 121 6.18 21.79 18.04
CA GLU A 121 6.97 22.99 17.71
C GLU A 121 6.08 24.22 17.48
N LEU A 122 4.98 24.05 16.73
CA LEU A 122 4.00 25.13 16.53
C LEU A 122 3.35 25.58 17.85
N ALA A 123 3.08 24.67 18.79
CA ALA A 123 2.55 25.02 20.10
C ALA A 123 3.56 25.83 20.91
N THR A 124 4.83 25.43 20.90
CA THR A 124 5.93 26.19 21.54
C THR A 124 6.06 27.60 20.95
N ALA A 125 6.12 27.73 19.63
CA ALA A 125 6.23 29.03 18.96
C ALA A 125 5.03 29.96 19.29
N ARG A 126 3.82 29.39 19.43
CA ARG A 126 2.64 30.15 19.86
C ARG A 126 2.74 30.63 21.30
N ALA A 127 3.28 29.81 22.20
CA ALA A 127 3.50 30.19 23.59
C ALA A 127 4.54 31.31 23.69
N GLU A 128 5.65 31.21 22.96
CA GLU A 128 6.69 32.26 22.90
C GLU A 128 6.12 33.58 22.36
N LEU A 129 5.32 33.53 21.28
CA LEU A 129 4.64 34.70 20.73
C LEU A 129 3.67 35.33 21.75
N ALA A 130 2.96 34.52 22.54
CA ALA A 130 2.07 35.03 23.58
C ALA A 130 2.86 35.75 24.69
N THR A 131 3.98 35.18 25.14
CA THR A 131 4.89 35.81 26.10
C THR A 131 5.44 37.14 25.58
N ALA A 132 5.97 37.17 24.35
CA ALA A 132 6.49 38.40 23.75
C ALA A 132 5.43 39.50 23.62
N ARG A 133 4.18 39.12 23.33
CA ARG A 133 3.04 40.07 23.30
C ARG A 133 2.71 40.62 24.68
N ALA A 134 2.77 39.80 25.72
CA ALA A 134 2.54 40.24 27.09
C ALA A 134 3.65 41.21 27.55
N GLU A 135 4.92 40.87 27.28
CA GLU A 135 6.06 41.75 27.57
C GLU A 135 5.96 43.09 26.86
N LEU A 136 5.58 43.09 25.57
CA LEU A 136 5.34 44.32 24.82
C LEU A 136 4.20 45.16 25.41
N ALA A 137 3.13 44.54 25.90
CA ALA A 137 2.03 45.24 26.55
C ALA A 137 2.49 45.90 27.86
N THR A 138 3.27 45.19 28.68
CA THR A 138 3.88 45.72 29.91
C THR A 138 4.80 46.91 29.60
N ALA A 139 5.73 46.76 28.65
CA ALA A 139 6.65 47.84 28.26
C ALA A 139 5.90 49.09 27.77
N ARG A 140 4.79 48.92 27.03
CA ARG A 140 3.93 50.03 26.61
C ARG A 140 3.26 50.73 27.80
N ALA A 141 2.77 49.96 28.78
CA ALA A 141 2.16 50.52 29.97
C ALA A 141 3.18 51.29 30.84
N GLU A 142 4.39 50.75 30.99
CA GLU A 142 5.49 51.42 31.68
C GLU A 142 5.92 52.70 30.97
N LEU A 143 6.05 52.68 29.65
CA LEU A 143 6.34 53.88 28.86
C LEU A 143 5.26 54.96 29.04
N ALA A 144 3.98 54.57 29.05
CA ALA A 144 2.87 55.50 29.29
C ALA A 144 2.95 56.14 30.68
N ARG A 145 3.24 55.35 31.72
CA ARG A 145 3.45 55.85 33.09
C ARG A 145 4.64 56.81 33.17
N ALA A 146 5.78 56.45 32.58
CA ALA A 146 6.96 57.29 32.55
C ALA A 146 6.69 58.65 31.88
N ARG A 147 5.93 58.65 30.78
CA ARG A 147 5.49 59.89 30.11
C ARG A 147 4.58 60.74 31.00
N ALA A 148 3.63 60.14 31.70
CA ALA A 148 2.75 60.86 32.62
C ALA A 148 3.54 61.52 33.77
N VAL A 149 4.44 60.76 34.41
CA VAL A 149 5.31 61.27 35.48
C VAL A 149 6.19 62.42 34.98
N ASN A 150 6.76 62.30 33.78
CA ASN A 150 7.58 63.37 33.20
C ASN A 150 6.74 64.65 32.93
N ALA A 151 5.51 64.49 32.44
CA ALA A 151 4.58 65.61 32.26
C ALA A 151 4.21 66.29 33.59
N ASP A 152 3.96 65.50 34.64
CA ASP A 152 3.65 66.02 35.98
C ASP A 152 4.83 66.77 36.60
N MET A 153 6.05 66.24 36.44
CA MET A 153 7.28 66.88 36.90
C MET A 153 7.52 68.22 36.19
N SER A 154 7.30 68.26 34.88
CA SER A 154 7.41 69.47 34.08
C SER A 154 6.42 70.54 34.57
N ARG A 155 5.15 70.17 34.78
CA ARG A 155 4.11 71.07 35.33
C ARG A 155 4.46 71.60 36.73
N SER A 156 4.97 70.73 37.59
CA SER A 156 5.38 71.11 38.95
C SER A 156 6.56 72.09 38.92
N THR A 157 7.52 71.86 38.02
CA THR A 157 8.68 72.74 37.82
C THR A 157 8.25 74.12 37.30
N ASP A 158 7.30 74.17 36.36
CA ASP A 158 6.79 75.44 35.84
C ASP A 158 6.02 76.22 36.90
N THR A 159 5.21 75.54 37.72
CA THR A 159 4.52 76.14 38.86
C THR A 159 5.52 76.75 39.85
N LEU A 160 6.56 76.00 40.22
CA LEU A 160 7.60 76.49 41.13
C LEU A 160 8.32 77.73 40.58
N LYS A 161 8.63 77.76 39.28
CA LYS A 161 9.22 78.94 38.63
C LYS A 161 8.30 80.16 38.72
N GLN A 162 7.00 79.99 38.51
CA GLN A 162 6.03 81.09 38.60
C GLN A 162 5.93 81.65 40.02
N GLU A 163 5.85 80.78 41.04
CA GLU A 163 5.78 81.22 42.44
C GLU A 163 7.08 81.92 42.89
N MET A 164 8.24 81.43 42.44
CA MET A 164 9.52 82.10 42.68
C MET A 164 9.56 83.50 42.06
N GLN A 165 9.12 83.65 40.80
CA GLN A 165 9.09 84.94 40.10
C GLN A 165 8.18 85.96 40.80
N ARG A 166 7.00 85.54 41.27
CA ARG A 166 6.08 86.40 42.01
C ARG A 166 6.71 86.92 43.31
N ASN A 167 7.32 86.05 44.10
CA ASN A 167 7.92 86.41 45.39
C ASN A 167 9.18 87.32 45.25
N THR A 168 9.87 87.28 44.10
CA THR A 168 11.00 88.19 43.82
C THR A 168 10.59 89.56 43.25
N GLY A 169 9.36 89.72 42.75
CA GLY A 169 8.87 90.99 42.18
C GLY A 169 8.20 91.92 43.20
N ASP A 170 7.80 91.41 44.36
CA ASP A 170 7.13 92.15 45.45
C ASP A 170 8.11 92.68 46.54
N ARG A 171 9.42 92.70 46.27
CA ARG A 171 10.47 93.28 47.13
C ARG A 171 11.23 94.36 46.40
#